data_AF-A0A2M7YCG1-F1
#
_entry.id   AF-A0A2M7YCG1-F1
#
_cell.length_a   1.000
_cell.length_b   1.000
_cell.length_c   1.000
_cell.angle_alpha   90.00
_cell.angle_beta   90.00
_cell.angle_gamma   90.00
#
_symmetry.space_group_name_H-M   'P 1'
#
loop_
_entity.id
_entity.type
_entity.pdbx_description
1 polymer ?
#
loop_
_entity_poly.entity_id
_entity_poly.type
_entity_poly.pdbx_seq_one_letter_code
_entity_poly.pdbx_strand_id
1 'polypeptide(L)' 'ENTGHHHLLIDTVLEGAALRESIPADDNHRHFGAGQTEVTLELAPGTHTLQMVLGDHFHVPHQPPVVSAPITITVK' A
#
# COMPACT_ATOMS: atom_id res chain seq x y z
N GLU A 1 -17.06 -9.43 -3.13
CA GLU A 1 -16.08 -10.43 -3.59
C GLU A 1 -15.74 -10.17 -5.06
N ASN A 2 -14.50 -10.44 -5.50
CA ASN A 2 -13.96 -10.06 -6.83
C ASN A 2 -13.83 -8.55 -7.10
N THR A 3 -13.68 -7.76 -6.05
CA THR A 3 -13.46 -6.31 -6.13
C THR A 3 -12.26 -5.96 -5.27
N GLY A 4 -11.47 -4.99 -5.70
CA GLY A 4 -10.35 -4.51 -4.92
C GLY A 4 -9.47 -3.59 -5.74
N HIS A 5 -8.48 -3.02 -5.07
CA HIS A 5 -7.47 -2.21 -5.72
C HIS A 5 -6.19 -2.18 -4.90
N HIS A 6 -5.13 -1.76 -5.57
CA HIS A 6 -3.81 -1.69 -4.99
C HIS A 6 -3.67 -0.48 -4.08
N HIS A 7 -2.93 -0.68 -3.00
CA HIS A 7 -2.46 0.34 -2.08
C HIS A 7 -0.93 0.27 -2.05
N LEU A 8 -0.27 1.42 -1.97
CA LEU A 8 1.16 1.51 -1.70
C LEU A 8 1.37 2.01 -0.28
N LEU A 9 2.06 1.21 0.53
CA LEU A 9 2.60 1.63 1.82
C LEU A 9 3.98 2.24 1.62
N ILE A 10 4.20 3.38 2.26
CA ILE A 10 5.45 4.13 2.24
C ILE A 10 5.92 4.27 3.69
N ASP A 11 7.08 3.72 4.02
CA ASP A 11 7.69 3.76 5.36
C ASP A 11 6.79 3.25 6.50
N THR A 12 5.88 2.33 6.17
CA THR A 12 4.92 1.74 7.11
C THR A 12 4.62 0.29 6.73
N VAL A 13 3.99 -0.45 7.65
CA VAL A 13 3.59 -1.85 7.49
C VAL A 13 2.20 -2.09 8.08
N LEU A 14 1.44 -3.04 7.53
CA LEU A 14 0.20 -3.52 8.13
C LEU A 14 0.44 -4.79 8.92
N GLU A 15 0.12 -4.78 10.21
CA GLU A 15 0.30 -5.93 11.09
C GLU A 15 -0.89 -6.10 12.05
N GLY A 16 -1.06 -7.32 12.57
CA GLY A 16 -2.04 -7.61 13.63
C GLY A 16 -3.48 -7.26 13.24
N ALA A 17 -4.09 -6.34 14.00
CA ALA A 17 -5.46 -5.89 13.78
C ALA A 17 -5.62 -5.08 12.47
N ALA A 18 -4.57 -4.34 12.05
CA ALA A 18 -4.62 -3.51 10.85
C ALA A 18 -4.84 -4.33 9.55
N LEU A 19 -4.51 -5.63 9.56
CA LEU A 19 -4.81 -6.55 8.45
C LEU A 19 -6.31 -6.86 8.30
N ARG A 20 -7.17 -6.36 9.20
CA ARG A 20 -8.61 -6.55 9.20
C ARG A 20 -9.38 -5.24 9.24
N GLU A 21 -8.69 -4.12 9.11
CA GLU A 21 -9.26 -2.77 9.12
C GLU A 21 -9.06 -2.11 7.75
N SER A 22 -9.79 -1.03 7.50
CA SER A 22 -9.61 -0.24 6.28
C SER A 22 -8.23 0.40 6.29
N ILE A 23 -7.48 0.24 5.21
CA ILE A 23 -6.22 0.94 5.00
C ILE A 23 -6.49 2.46 5.02
N PRO A 24 -5.76 3.25 5.82
CA PRO A 24 -5.91 4.71 5.85
C PRO A 24 -5.64 5.34 4.49
N ALA A 25 -6.25 6.50 4.23
CA ALA A 25 -5.92 7.34 3.09
C ALA A 25 -5.10 8.54 3.57
N ASP A 26 -3.79 8.39 3.61
CA ASP A 26 -2.83 9.40 4.05
C ASP A 26 -1.54 9.37 3.23
N ASP A 27 -0.57 10.21 3.58
CA ASP A 27 0.70 10.34 2.84
C ASP A 27 1.54 9.05 2.85
N ASN A 28 1.32 8.15 3.81
CA ASN A 28 2.02 6.88 3.92
C ASN A 28 1.23 5.71 3.28
N HIS A 29 -0.02 5.94 2.87
CA HIS A 29 -0.91 4.93 2.31
C HIS A 29 -1.63 5.47 1.07
N ARG A 30 -1.08 5.17 -0.11
CA ARG A 30 -1.61 5.71 -1.37
C ARG A 30 -2.52 4.71 -2.08
N HIS A 31 -3.69 5.17 -2.52
CA HIS A 31 -4.75 4.34 -3.13
C HIS A 31 -4.73 4.39 -4.66
N PHE A 32 -4.95 3.23 -5.31
CA PHE A 32 -5.00 3.10 -6.78
C PHE A 32 -6.32 2.46 -7.27
N GLY A 33 -7.45 3.05 -6.88
CA GLY A 33 -8.79 2.53 -7.19
C GLY A 33 -9.28 2.71 -8.65
N ALA A 34 -8.55 3.45 -9.49
CA ALA A 34 -8.98 3.82 -10.83
C ALA A 34 -8.28 3.01 -11.95
N GLY A 35 -7.62 1.91 -11.60
CA GLY A 35 -6.89 1.07 -12.57
C GLY A 35 -5.53 1.62 -12.99
N GLN A 36 -4.91 2.46 -12.14
CA GLN A 36 -3.56 2.96 -12.38
C GLN A 36 -2.57 1.79 -12.44
N THR A 37 -1.68 1.82 -13.43
CA THR A 37 -0.59 0.84 -13.59
C THR A 37 0.75 1.35 -13.09
N GLU A 38 0.87 2.67 -12.95
CA GLU A 38 2.09 3.36 -12.55
C GLU A 38 1.76 4.67 -11.83
N VAL A 39 2.78 5.24 -11.20
CA VAL A 39 2.64 6.47 -10.45
C VAL A 39 4.01 7.09 -10.20
N THR A 40 4.10 8.42 -10.27
CA THR A 40 5.30 9.16 -9.85
C THR A 40 5.22 9.46 -8.35
N LEU A 41 6.34 9.30 -7.64
CA LEU A 41 6.48 9.57 -6.21
C LEU A 41 7.50 10.67 -6.01
N GLU A 42 7.11 11.71 -5.29
CA GLU A 42 8.06 12.64 -4.68
C GLU A 42 8.33 12.16 -3.26
N LEU A 43 9.60 11.89 -2.96
CA LEU A 43 10.05 11.43 -1.65
C LEU A 43 11.21 12.32 -1.20
N ALA A 44 11.31 12.55 0.10
CA ALA A 44 12.43 13.29 0.66
C ALA A 44 13.76 12.53 0.44
N PRO A 45 14.92 13.21 0.43
CA PRO A 45 16.21 12.53 0.47
C PRO A 45 16.31 11.62 1.70
N GLY A 46 16.68 10.35 1.50
CA GLY A 46 16.67 9.34 2.56
C GLY A 46 16.45 7.92 2.09
N THR A 47 16.37 7.00 3.05
CA THR A 47 16.01 5.59 2.82
C THR A 47 14.53 5.40 3.05
N HIS A 48 13.86 4.76 2.09
CA HIS A 48 12.43 4.49 2.15
C HIS A 48 12.14 3.00 1.94
N THR A 49 11.08 2.50 2.59
CA THR A 49 10.50 1.19 2.31
C THR A 49 9.17 1.33 1.58
N LEU A 50 8.96 0.50 0.56
CA LEU A 50 7.75 0.50 -0.24
C LEU A 50 7.16 -0.92 -0.29
N GLN A 51 5.85 -1.04 -0.11
CA GLN A 51 5.14 -2.32 -0.23
C GLN A 51 3.76 -2.14 -0.87
N MET A 52 3.40 -3.05 -1.78
CA MET A 52 2.05 -3.09 -2.37
C MET A 52 1.14 -4.03 -1.56
N VAL A 53 -0.09 -3.60 -1.32
CA VAL A 53 -1.16 -4.41 -0.68
C VAL A 53 -2.43 -4.34 -1.52
N LEU A 54 -3.07 -5.49 -1.77
CA LEU A 54 -4.38 -5.55 -2.40
C LEU A 54 -5.48 -5.51 -1.32
N GLY A 55 -6.27 -4.45 -1.33
CA GLY A 55 -7.45 -4.29 -0.48
C GLY A 55 -8.73 -4.48 -1.28
N ASP A 56 -9.81 -4.85 -0.61
CA ASP A 56 -11.14 -4.95 -1.21
C ASP A 56 -11.78 -3.57 -1.45
N HIS A 57 -13.08 -3.52 -1.76
CA HIS A 57 -13.78 -2.26 -2.00
C HIS A 57 -14.01 -1.40 -0.74
N PHE A 58 -13.79 -1.95 0.45
CA PHE A 58 -13.77 -1.24 1.73
C PHE A 58 -12.33 -0.87 2.16
N HIS A 59 -11.34 -1.08 1.29
CA HIS A 59 -9.92 -0.89 1.57
C HIS A 59 -9.37 -1.85 2.63
N VAL A 60 -10.08 -2.95 2.91
CA VAL A 60 -9.62 -3.94 3.88
C VAL A 60 -8.74 -4.96 3.15
N PRO A 61 -7.55 -5.31 3.65
CA PRO A 61 -6.74 -6.38 3.06
C PRO A 61 -7.54 -7.68 2.91
N HIS A 62 -7.36 -8.38 1.79
CA HIS A 62 -8.00 -9.69 1.61
C HIS A 62 -7.55 -10.71 2.66
N GLN A 63 -8.31 -11.80 2.81
CA GLN A 63 -7.94 -12.93 3.67
C GLN A 63 -7.78 -14.21 2.83
N PRO A 64 -6.56 -14.75 2.68
CA PRO A 64 -5.29 -14.24 3.19
C PRO A 64 -4.85 -12.91 2.52
N PRO A 65 -4.02 -12.09 3.19
CA PRO A 65 -3.51 -10.85 2.59
C PRO A 65 -2.72 -11.14 1.32
N VAL A 66 -3.00 -10.36 0.28
CA VAL A 66 -2.23 -10.38 -0.98
C VAL A 66 -1.33 -9.16 -0.99
N VAL A 67 -0.04 -9.39 -0.78
CA VAL A 67 0.98 -8.34 -0.60
C VAL A 67 2.21 -8.64 -1.44
N SER A 68 2.95 -7.60 -1.84
CA SER A 68 4.28 -7.77 -2.44
C SER A 68 5.34 -8.01 -1.37
N ALA A 69 6.52 -8.48 -1.80
CA ALA A 69 7.72 -8.30 -1.00
C ALA A 69 7.99 -6.79 -0.83
N PRO A 70 8.44 -6.34 0.35
CA PRO A 70 8.87 -4.97 0.54
C PRO A 70 10.16 -4.72 -0.25
N ILE A 71 10.30 -3.51 -0.78
CA ILE A 71 11.55 -3.03 -1.38
C ILE A 71 12.10 -1.85 -0.58
N THR A 72 13.41 -1.66 -0.65
CA THR A 72 14.09 -0.50 -0.06
C THR A 72 14.73 0.30 -1.16
N ILE A 73 14.53 1.62 -1.14
CA ILE A 73 15.14 2.56 -2.07
C ILE A 73 15.85 3.68 -1.29
N THR A 74 16.83 4.32 -1.93
CA THR A 74 17.50 5.50 -1.39
C THR A 74 17.38 6.65 -2.38
N VAL A 75 16.77 7.75 -1.93
CA VAL A 75 16.66 9.01 -2.68
C VAL A 75 17.80 9.92 -2.26
N LYS A 76 18.50 10.49 -3.25
CA LYS A 76 19.68 11.35 -3.04
C LYS A 76 19.34 12.83 -3.19
#